data_AF-A0A7D3ZND6-F1
#
_entry.id   AF-A0A7D3ZND6-F1
#
_cell.length_a   1.000
_cell.length_b   1.000
_cell.length_c   1.000
_cell.angle_alpha   90.00
_cell.angle_beta   90.00
_cell.angle_gamma   90.00
#
_symmetry.space_group_name_H-M   'P 1'
#
loop_
_entity.id
_entity.type
_entity.pdbx_description
1 polymer ?
#
loop_
_entity_poly.entity_id
_entity_poly.type
_entity_poly.pdbx_seq_one_letter_code
_entity_poly.pdbx_strand_id
1 'polypeptide(L)'
;MHNDENEEHWTDHAICRGADPDLFFPIGYSAEVLREQMDAAKAVCANCPVKAECLAWALRVGEPDGIWGGTTPEERRYLRRTAEAPARRRLPVIVVRGDASESEHASAA
;
A
#
# COMPACT_ATOMS: atom_id res chain seq x y z
N MET A 1 7.77 -30.40 -25.97
CA MET A 1 7.63 -28.99 -26.34
C MET A 1 6.33 -28.54 -25.70
N HIS A 2 6.38 -27.82 -24.58
CA HIS A 2 5.16 -27.35 -23.92
C HIS A 2 4.63 -26.15 -24.71
N ASN A 3 3.32 -26.12 -24.96
CA ASN A 3 2.65 -25.08 -25.71
C ASN A 3 2.68 -23.74 -24.95
N ASP A 4 3.54 -22.83 -25.39
CA ASP A 4 3.59 -21.40 -25.04
C ASP A 4 2.61 -20.62 -25.93
N GLU A 5 1.29 -20.59 -25.67
CA GLU A 5 0.39 -19.80 -26.54
C GLU A 5 -0.74 -18.99 -25.87
N ASN A 6 -0.87 -18.86 -24.54
CA ASN A 6 -1.76 -17.84 -23.94
C ASN A 6 -1.66 -17.68 -22.41
N GLU A 7 -0.47 -17.48 -21.84
CA GLU A 7 -0.37 -16.92 -20.49
C GLU A 7 -0.39 -15.40 -20.60
N GLU A 8 -1.59 -14.80 -20.70
CA GLU A 8 -1.75 -13.35 -20.61
C GLU A 8 -1.15 -12.87 -19.28
N HIS A 9 0.05 -12.29 -19.35
CA HIS A 9 0.76 -11.89 -18.15
C HIS A 9 0.13 -10.58 -17.68
N TRP A 10 -0.02 -10.39 -16.37
CA TRP A 10 -0.66 -9.17 -15.82
C TRP A 10 -0.01 -7.88 -16.35
N THR A 11 1.27 -7.92 -16.74
CA THR A 11 1.96 -6.78 -17.35
C THR A 11 1.38 -6.36 -18.70
N ASP A 12 0.67 -7.24 -19.42
CA ASP A 12 0.09 -6.94 -20.73
C ASP A 12 -1.09 -5.98 -20.62
N HIS A 13 -1.73 -5.91 -19.46
CA HIS A 13 -2.78 -4.95 -19.15
C HIS A 13 -2.28 -3.67 -18.44
N ALA A 14 -0.95 -3.49 -18.34
CA ALA A 14 -0.38 -2.34 -17.66
C ALA A 14 -0.43 -1.07 -18.53
N ILE A 15 -1.17 -0.05 -18.08
CA ILE A 15 -1.29 1.25 -18.78
C ILE A 15 0.07 1.94 -18.97
N CYS A 16 0.98 1.78 -18.01
CA CYS A 16 2.31 2.42 -18.06
C CYS A 16 3.16 2.01 -19.26
N ARG A 17 2.82 0.91 -19.97
CA ARG A 17 3.51 0.50 -21.21
C ARG A 17 3.39 1.51 -22.35
N GLY A 18 2.34 2.33 -22.34
CA GLY A 18 2.14 3.40 -23.32
C GLY A 18 2.67 4.76 -22.86
N ALA A 19 3.26 4.85 -21.66
CA ALA A 19 3.81 6.07 -21.10
C ALA A 19 5.35 6.04 -21.19
N ASP A 20 5.96 7.22 -21.01
CA ASP A 20 7.42 7.37 -20.99
C ASP A 20 8.04 6.58 -19.80
N PRO A 21 8.98 5.65 -20.04
CA PRO A 21 9.68 4.94 -18.98
C PRO A 21 10.39 5.87 -17.97
N ASP A 22 10.90 7.01 -18.43
CA ASP A 22 11.64 7.96 -17.58
C ASP A 22 10.74 8.59 -16.51
N LEU A 23 9.43 8.57 -16.71
CA LEU A 23 8.45 9.01 -15.72
C LEU A 23 8.44 8.12 -14.47
N PHE A 24 8.67 6.82 -14.65
CA PHE A 24 8.66 5.83 -13.58
C PHE A 24 10.02 5.67 -12.90
N PHE A 25 11.07 6.19 -13.51
CA PHE A 25 12.43 6.26 -12.97
C PHE A 25 12.89 7.72 -12.93
N PRO A 26 12.32 8.54 -12.03
CA PRO A 26 12.57 9.97 -12.02
C PRO A 26 14.06 10.26 -11.75
N ILE A 27 14.70 10.90 -12.73
CA ILE A 27 16.06 11.43 -12.64
C ILE A 27 15.93 12.95 -12.80
N GLY A 28 16.34 13.70 -11.78
CA GLY A 28 16.16 15.15 -11.75
C GLY A 28 17.21 15.84 -10.90
N TYR A 29 17.52 17.09 -11.27
CA TYR A 29 18.52 17.91 -10.59
C TYR A 29 17.95 18.72 -9.41
N SER A 30 16.62 18.80 -9.27
CA SER A 30 15.94 19.47 -8.16
C SER A 30 14.83 18.61 -7.57
N ALA A 31 14.48 18.89 -6.31
CA ALA A 31 13.44 18.17 -5.58
C ALA A 31 12.05 18.39 -6.20
N GLU A 32 11.80 19.56 -6.78
CA GLU A 32 10.54 19.92 -7.43
C GLU A 32 10.31 19.07 -8.66
N VAL A 33 11.32 18.94 -9.53
CA VAL A 33 11.24 18.12 -10.75
C VAL A 33 11.00 16.66 -10.41
N LEU A 34 11.72 16.13 -9.42
CA LEU A 34 11.51 14.76 -8.95
C LEU A 34 10.08 14.56 -8.44
N ARG A 35 9.56 15.48 -7.63
CA ARG A 35 8.19 15.40 -7.12
C ARG A 35 7.16 15.41 -8.23
N GLU A 36 7.30 16.31 -9.22
CA GLU A 36 6.39 16.39 -10.35
C GLU A 36 6.38 15.12 -11.20
N GLN A 37 7.55 14.54 -11.47
CA GLN A 37 7.65 13.24 -12.16
C GLN A 37 6.98 12.12 -11.34
N MET A 38 7.20 12.11 -10.03
CA MET A 38 6.58 11.13 -9.13
C MET A 38 5.05 11.26 -9.09
N ASP A 39 4.54 12.47 -9.00
CA ASP A 39 3.09 12.75 -8.99
C ASP A 39 2.44 12.32 -10.31
N ALA A 40 3.11 12.59 -11.44
CA ALA A 40 2.65 12.20 -12.76
C ALA A 40 2.65 10.67 -12.95
N ALA A 41 3.71 9.95 -12.55
CA ALA A 41 3.71 8.49 -12.57
C ALA A 41 2.62 7.89 -11.67
N LYS A 42 2.41 8.44 -10.47
CA LYS A 42 1.34 8.01 -9.56
C LYS A 42 -0.05 8.21 -10.18
N ALA A 43 -0.26 9.29 -10.93
CA ALA A 43 -1.51 9.52 -11.65
C ALA A 43 -1.77 8.47 -12.73
N VAL A 44 -0.72 8.02 -13.45
CA VAL A 44 -0.85 6.90 -14.40
C VAL A 44 -1.20 5.61 -13.65
N CYS A 45 -0.50 5.30 -12.55
CA CYS A 45 -0.77 4.12 -11.76
C CYS A 45 -2.18 4.10 -11.15
N ALA A 46 -2.77 5.26 -10.85
CA ALA A 46 -4.11 5.35 -10.26
C ALA A 46 -5.22 4.77 -11.17
N ASN A 47 -5.03 4.83 -12.48
CA ASN A 47 -5.97 4.31 -13.46
C ASN A 47 -5.61 2.90 -13.99
N CYS A 48 -4.48 2.34 -13.53
CA CYS A 48 -3.96 1.08 -14.04
C CYS A 48 -4.71 -0.12 -13.42
N PRO A 49 -5.30 -1.03 -14.23
CA PRO A 49 -6.09 -2.14 -13.71
C PRO A 49 -5.25 -3.15 -12.92
N VAL A 50 -3.95 -3.25 -13.24
CA VAL A 50 -3.01 -4.21 -12.62
C VAL A 50 -2.15 -3.58 -11.52
N LYS A 51 -2.63 -2.48 -10.93
CA LYS A 51 -1.92 -1.75 -9.87
C LYS A 51 -1.58 -2.65 -8.68
N ALA A 52 -2.52 -3.51 -8.27
CA ALA A 52 -2.37 -4.37 -7.09
C ALA A 52 -1.32 -5.47 -7.33
N GLU A 53 -1.39 -6.13 -8.49
CA GLU A 53 -0.46 -7.17 -8.94
C GLU A 53 0.94 -6.61 -9.10
N CYS A 54 1.06 -5.42 -9.69
CA CYS A 54 2.31 -4.67 -9.84
C CYS A 54 2.96 -4.38 -8.48
N LEU A 55 2.19 -3.86 -7.53
CA LEU A 55 2.68 -3.61 -6.17
C LEU A 55 3.10 -4.90 -5.48
N ALA A 56 2.28 -5.95 -5.57
CA ALA A 56 2.57 -7.23 -4.94
C ALA A 56 3.87 -7.84 -5.51
N TRP A 57 4.08 -7.76 -6.83
CA TRP A 57 5.32 -8.21 -7.46
C TRP A 57 6.52 -7.40 -6.96
N ALA A 58 6.43 -6.06 -6.95
CA ALA A 58 7.54 -5.19 -6.52
C ALA A 58 7.90 -5.40 -5.03
N LEU A 59 6.91 -5.67 -4.18
CA LEU A 59 7.14 -6.01 -2.77
C LEU A 59 7.81 -7.39 -2.60
N ARG A 60 7.39 -8.40 -3.37
CA ARG A 60 7.95 -9.76 -3.32
C ARG A 60 9.40 -9.82 -3.81
N VAL A 61 9.67 -9.18 -4.95
CA VAL A 61 11.02 -9.17 -5.56
C VAL A 61 11.95 -8.20 -4.82
N GLY A 62 11.38 -7.22 -4.12
CA GLY A 62 12.15 -6.23 -3.37
C GLY A 62 12.76 -5.16 -4.27
N GLU A 63 12.11 -4.83 -5.38
CA GLU A 63 12.60 -3.88 -6.38
C GLU A 63 13.00 -2.54 -5.72
N PRO A 64 14.29 -2.16 -5.78
CA PRO A 64 14.83 -1.02 -5.03
C PRO A 64 14.40 0.32 -5.58
N ASP A 65 14.15 0.44 -6.90
CA ASP A 65 14.05 1.74 -7.55
C ASP A 65 12.73 1.92 -8.32
N GLY A 66 12.49 3.14 -8.78
CA GLY A 66 11.32 3.50 -9.58
C GLY A 66 9.96 3.40 -8.88
N ILE A 67 8.92 3.69 -9.65
CA ILE A 67 7.53 3.74 -9.17
C ILE A 67 6.78 2.48 -9.62
N TRP A 68 6.30 1.71 -8.66
CA TRP A 68 5.62 0.44 -8.88
C TRP A 68 4.30 0.42 -8.15
N GLY A 69 3.22 0.05 -8.84
CA GLY A 69 1.87 0.02 -8.26
C GLY A 69 1.43 1.36 -7.63
N GLY A 70 1.96 2.47 -8.13
CA GLY A 70 1.72 3.81 -7.57
C GLY A 70 2.47 4.10 -6.27
N THR A 71 3.54 3.36 -5.97
CA THR A 71 4.37 3.55 -4.77
C THR A 71 5.82 3.85 -5.11
N THR A 72 6.44 4.73 -4.32
CA THR A 72 7.85 5.09 -4.41
C THR A 72 8.74 4.03 -3.73
N PRO A 73 10.07 4.04 -3.97
CA PRO A 73 11.00 3.19 -3.24
C PRO A 73 10.89 3.28 -1.72
N GLU A 74 10.72 4.50 -1.22
CA GLU A 74 10.61 4.78 0.22
C GLU A 74 9.29 4.24 0.79
N GLU A 75 8.19 4.45 0.08
CA GLU A 75 6.87 3.91 0.46
C GLU A 75 6.90 2.38 0.48
N ARG A 76 7.51 1.73 -0.53
CA ARG A 76 7.68 0.26 -0.53
C ARG A 76 8.54 -0.22 0.63
N ARG A 77 9.61 0.52 0.96
CA ARG A 77 10.45 0.21 2.13
C ARG A 77 9.66 0.31 3.43
N TYR A 78 8.78 1.30 3.55
CA TYR A 78 7.88 1.42 4.69
C TYR A 78 6.89 0.24 4.76
N LEU A 79 6.25 -0.09 3.63
CA LEU A 79 5.29 -1.20 3.55
C LEU A 79 5.90 -2.54 3.97
N ARG A 80 7.12 -2.86 3.50
CA ARG A 80 7.84 -4.08 3.91
C ARG A 80 8.07 -4.13 5.42
N ARG A 81 8.58 -3.03 6.01
CA ARG A 81 8.80 -2.95 7.46
C ARG A 81 7.50 -3.13 8.26
N THR A 82 6.38 -2.58 7.78
CA THR A 82 5.09 -2.72 8.47
C THR A 82 4.47 -4.11 8.29
N ALA A 83 4.74 -4.79 7.18
CA ALA A 83 4.31 -6.16 6.94
C ALA A 83 5.10 -7.17 7.78
N GLU A 84 6.39 -6.90 8.00
CA GLU A 84 7.30 -7.71 8.82
C GLU A 84 7.20 -7.41 10.31
N ALA A 85 6.71 -6.22 10.69
CA ALA A 85 6.48 -5.88 12.08
C ALA A 85 5.52 -6.90 12.70
N PRO A 86 5.84 -7.48 13.88
CA PRO A 86 4.93 -8.42 14.53
C PRO A 86 3.59 -7.73 14.68
N ALA A 87 2.53 -8.35 14.15
CA ALA A 87 1.17 -7.84 14.17
C ALA A 87 0.91 -7.29 15.58
N ARG A 88 0.88 -5.96 15.71
CA ARG A 88 0.69 -5.31 17.02
C ARG A 88 -0.56 -5.92 17.59
N ARG A 89 -0.41 -6.72 18.65
CA ARG A 89 -1.50 -7.44 19.30
C ARG A 89 -2.58 -6.39 19.54
N ARG A 90 -3.72 -6.49 18.85
CA ARG A 90 -4.86 -5.59 19.09
C ARG A 90 -5.26 -5.81 20.54
N LEU A 91 -4.75 -4.96 21.44
CA LEU A 91 -5.13 -5.01 22.83
C LEU A 91 -6.61 -4.65 22.89
N PRO A 92 -7.45 -5.46 23.55
CA PRO A 92 -8.86 -5.13 23.67
C PRO A 92 -9.01 -3.82 24.44
N VAL A 93 -9.79 -2.89 23.89
CA VAL A 93 -10.26 -1.72 24.63
C VAL A 93 -11.29 -2.21 25.63
N ILE A 94 -10.90 -2.36 26.89
CA ILE A 94 -11.82 -2.75 27.98
C ILE A 94 -12.58 -1.49 28.40
N VAL A 95 -13.85 -1.39 28.00
CA VAL A 95 -14.78 -0.38 28.53
C VAL A 95 -15.41 -0.95 29.80
N VAL A 96 -14.97 -0.46 30.97
CA VAL A 96 -15.59 -0.81 32.25
C VAL A 96 -16.86 0.03 32.40
N ARG A 97 -18.04 -0.60 32.31
CA ARG A 97 -19.30 0.01 32.76
C ARG A 97 -19.31 -0.03 34.28
N GLY A 98 -19.45 1.13 34.93
CA GLY A 98 -19.65 1.21 36.36
C GLY A 98 -21.11 0.90 36.70
N ASP A 99 -21.36 -0.16 37.46
CA ASP A 99 -22.65 -0.43 38.07
C ASP A 99 -22.82 0.46 39.31
N ALA A 100 -23.85 1.30 39.29
CA ALA A 100 -24.30 2.06 40.45
C ALA A 100 -25.07 1.12 41.39
N SER A 101 -24.41 0.76 42.51
CA SER A 101 -25.00 0.05 43.65
C SER A 101 -26.25 0.75 44.17
N GLU A 102 -27.34 0.00 44.30
CA GLU A 102 -28.49 0.30 45.18
C GLU A 102 -28.03 0.55 46.63
N SER A 103 -28.71 1.46 47.33
CA SER A 103 -28.72 1.50 48.79
C SER A 103 -30.15 1.69 49.30
N GLU A 104 -30.60 0.68 50.04
CA GLU A 104 -31.86 0.58 50.78
C GLU A 104 -32.06 1.77 51.73
N HIS A 105 -33.28 2.31 51.84
CA HIS A 105 -33.80 2.87 53.08
C HIS A 105 -35.34 2.79 53.12
N ALA A 106 -35.88 1.88 53.94
CA ALA A 106 -37.15 2.11 54.63
C ALA A 106 -37.26 1.17 55.85
N SER A 107 -36.99 1.76 57.02
CA SER A 107 -37.24 1.18 58.33
C SER A 107 -38.51 1.81 58.93
N ALA A 108 -39.20 1.01 59.76
CA ALA A 108 -40.21 1.36 60.77
C ALA A 108 -41.59 1.88 60.31
N ALA A 109 -42.66 1.10 60.59
CA ALA A 109 -43.51 1.24 61.79
C ALA A 109 -44.71 0.29 61.71
#